data_AF-A0A7S1RZM9-F1
#
_entry.id   AF-A0A7S1RZM9-F1
#
_cell.length_a   1.000
_cell.length_b   1.000
_cell.length_c   1.000
_cell.angle_alpha   90.00
_cell.angle_beta   90.00
_cell.angle_gamma   90.00
#
_symmetry.space_group_name_H-M   'P 1'
#
loop_
_entity.id
_entity.type
_entity.pdbx_description
1 polymer ?
#
loop_
_entity_poly.entity_id
_entity_poly.type
_entity_poly.pdbx_seq_one_letter_code
_entity_poly.pdbx_strand_id
1 'polypeptide(L)'
;MDLQALLAAASGLLGSGSTSVSSQPAQSLPVHSPALLADPAYAAQIAANPFLANPAYVQAAAIASSSIQGIDPDVQELADHFGLDERITKQLDNEMKNRQDTFEGDLLALWDILEHARSPPGLLSVKIKEMQAGTFVGQPTIDKDIKEFQKMYKLDDQATRKLAEVLHNRKETREQDIELMHRHLETSNKPSARVMMMLGKLRSGEPLPEPDKRIAPGSYLDRKEREKERDKEEARGARGRSRDRRRSGRSRSRENRKSRSRDRRRSRSRDRRDRK
;
A
#
# COMPACT_ATOMS: atom_id res chain seq x y z
N MET A 1 -5.05 19.06 -40.57
CA MET A 1 -3.90 19.86 -40.09
C MET A 1 -2.92 18.89 -39.48
N ASP A 2 -1.85 18.61 -40.23
CA ASP A 2 -0.93 17.48 -40.02
C ASP A 2 0.04 17.71 -38.86
N LEU A 3 -0.05 16.85 -37.84
CA LEU A 3 0.84 16.80 -36.67
C LEU A 3 2.08 15.92 -36.88
N GLN A 4 2.46 15.63 -38.14
CA GLN A 4 3.59 14.75 -38.49
C GLN A 4 4.91 15.47 -38.84
N ALA A 5 4.95 16.81 -38.81
CA ALA A 5 6.12 17.58 -39.29
C ALA A 5 7.07 18.13 -38.22
N LEU A 6 6.87 17.82 -36.93
CA LEU A 6 7.63 18.47 -35.82
C LEU A 6 8.54 17.52 -35.03
N LEU A 7 8.95 16.38 -35.61
CA LEU A 7 9.81 15.38 -34.95
C LEU A 7 11.11 15.06 -35.71
N ALA A 8 11.69 16.03 -36.42
CA ALA A 8 12.84 15.82 -37.31
C ALA A 8 14.10 16.66 -37.01
N ALA A 9 14.24 17.24 -35.81
CA ALA A 9 15.38 18.11 -35.50
C ALA A 9 15.97 17.88 -34.09
N ALA A 10 16.59 16.71 -33.86
CA ALA A 10 17.46 16.49 -32.69
C ALA A 10 18.46 15.33 -32.90
N SER A 11 19.12 15.27 -34.06
CA SER A 11 20.24 14.35 -34.30
C SER A 11 21.47 15.16 -34.68
N GLY A 12 22.31 15.47 -33.69
CA GLY A 12 23.57 16.13 -33.94
C GLY A 12 24.32 16.51 -32.67
N LEU A 13 25.18 15.62 -32.20
CA LEU A 13 26.57 15.87 -31.73
C LEU A 13 27.04 14.69 -30.86
N LEU A 14 27.54 13.64 -31.51
CA LEU A 14 28.44 12.68 -30.85
C LEU A 14 29.87 13.17 -31.11
N GLY A 15 30.38 13.97 -30.17
CA GLY A 15 31.79 14.34 -30.10
C GLY A 15 32.57 13.27 -29.35
N SER A 16 33.32 12.46 -30.08
CA SER A 16 34.31 11.52 -29.57
C SER A 16 35.55 12.29 -29.08
N GLY A 17 35.59 12.59 -27.79
CA GLY A 17 36.78 13.11 -27.11
C GLY A 17 37.48 12.02 -26.30
N SER A 18 38.47 11.35 -26.90
CA SER A 18 39.37 10.44 -26.20
C SER A 18 40.48 11.23 -25.51
N THR A 19 40.30 11.56 -24.23
CA THR A 19 41.38 12.06 -23.38
C THR A 19 42.04 10.90 -22.64
N SER A 20 43.18 10.47 -23.17
CA SER A 20 44.09 9.55 -22.49
C SER A 20 44.76 10.28 -21.31
N VAL A 21 44.24 10.07 -20.10
CA VAL A 21 44.87 10.52 -18.86
C VAL A 21 45.95 9.50 -18.50
N SER A 22 47.20 9.96 -18.54
CA SER A 22 48.38 9.23 -18.10
C SER A 22 48.31 8.94 -16.60
N SER A 23 48.30 7.65 -16.25
CA SER A 23 48.37 7.14 -14.90
C SER A 23 49.76 7.38 -14.31
N GLN A 24 49.87 8.31 -13.36
CA GLN A 24 51.01 8.34 -12.44
C GLN A 24 50.82 7.30 -11.33
N PRO A 25 51.85 6.53 -10.96
CA PRO A 25 51.79 5.62 -9.82
C PRO A 25 51.78 6.42 -8.52
N ALA A 26 50.62 6.47 -7.85
CA ALA A 26 50.49 6.99 -6.51
C ALA A 26 51.33 6.12 -5.55
N GLN A 27 52.39 6.72 -5.01
CA GLN A 27 53.16 6.11 -3.93
C GLN A 27 52.25 6.01 -2.71
N SER A 28 51.98 4.77 -2.28
CA SER A 28 51.20 4.45 -1.09
C SER A 28 51.96 4.92 0.16
N LEU A 29 51.54 6.05 0.72
CA LEU A 29 51.99 6.45 2.05
C LEU A 29 51.32 5.55 3.11
N PRO A 30 52.05 5.16 4.16
CA PRO A 30 51.56 4.26 5.20
C PRO A 30 50.34 4.86 5.89
N VAL A 31 49.25 4.10 5.90
CA VAL A 31 48.00 4.45 6.59
C VAL A 31 48.29 4.47 8.09
N HIS A 32 48.32 5.67 8.68
CA HIS A 32 48.60 5.85 10.10
C HIS A 32 47.40 5.38 10.93
N SER A 33 47.66 4.50 11.89
CA SER A 33 46.68 3.99 12.85
C SER A 33 45.99 5.13 13.62
N PRO A 34 44.67 5.07 13.87
CA PRO A 34 43.89 6.15 14.49
C PRO A 34 44.24 6.41 15.97
N ALA A 35 45.08 5.59 16.60
CA ALA A 35 45.46 5.73 18.01
C ALA A 35 46.47 6.85 18.28
N LEU A 36 47.15 7.40 17.26
CA LEU A 36 48.17 8.45 17.43
C LEU A 36 47.61 9.89 17.46
N LEU A 37 46.30 10.08 17.22
CA LEU A 37 45.67 11.41 17.21
C LEU A 37 45.39 12.00 18.61
N ALA A 38 45.53 11.19 19.66
CA ALA A 38 45.32 11.65 21.04
C ALA A 38 46.61 12.17 21.72
N ASP A 39 47.76 12.12 21.04
CA ASP A 39 49.03 12.53 21.61
C ASP A 39 49.23 14.06 21.45
N PRO A 40 49.28 14.84 22.54
CA PRO A 40 49.39 16.31 22.47
C PRO A 40 50.66 16.80 21.76
N ALA A 41 51.70 15.96 21.69
CA ALA A 41 52.91 16.25 20.92
C ALA A 41 52.66 16.33 19.41
N TYR A 42 51.72 15.54 18.88
CA TYR A 42 51.39 15.53 17.46
C TYR A 42 50.57 16.77 17.05
N ALA A 43 49.71 17.26 17.94
CA ALA A 43 48.94 18.50 17.73
C ALA A 43 49.86 19.74 17.61
N ALA A 44 50.94 19.80 18.38
CA ALA A 44 51.93 20.88 18.27
C ALA A 44 52.71 20.84 16.95
N GLN A 45 52.93 19.65 16.39
CA GLN A 45 53.64 19.47 15.12
C GLN A 45 52.79 19.88 13.90
N ILE A 46 51.46 19.71 13.99
CA ILE A 46 50.50 20.23 13.00
C ILE A 46 50.48 21.77 13.02
N ALA A 47 50.56 22.38 14.20
CA ALA A 47 50.59 23.85 14.34
C ALA A 47 51.86 24.49 13.75
N ALA A 48 52.97 23.75 13.69
CA ALA A 48 54.25 24.24 13.18
C ALA A 48 54.40 24.16 11.64
N ASN A 49 53.53 23.40 10.95
CA ASN A 49 53.61 23.18 9.50
C ASN A 49 52.32 23.64 8.81
N PRO A 50 52.23 24.90 8.35
CA PRO A 50 51.03 25.47 7.72
C PRO A 50 50.63 24.79 6.39
N PHE A 51 51.49 23.92 5.84
CA PHE A 51 51.19 23.10 4.65
C PHE A 51 50.26 21.91 4.97
N LEU A 52 50.21 21.45 6.23
CA LEU A 52 49.30 20.39 6.68
C LEU A 52 47.92 20.93 7.11
N ALA A 53 47.78 22.24 7.27
CA ALA A 53 46.51 22.94 7.52
C ALA A 53 45.67 23.14 6.24
N ASN A 54 45.82 22.25 5.26
CA ASN A 54 45.07 22.34 4.01
C ASN A 54 43.60 21.93 4.31
N PRO A 55 42.60 22.81 4.10
CA PRO A 55 41.20 22.56 4.49
C PRO A 55 40.57 21.32 3.84
N ALA A 56 41.19 20.78 2.79
CA ALA A 56 40.81 19.53 2.15
C ALA A 56 40.85 18.32 3.11
N TYR A 57 41.81 18.26 4.04
CA TYR A 57 41.91 17.12 4.97
C TYR A 57 40.91 17.21 6.12
N VAL A 58 40.57 18.42 6.59
CA VAL A 58 39.60 18.64 7.67
C VAL A 58 38.18 18.31 7.18
N GLN A 59 37.83 18.61 5.93
CA GLN A 59 36.56 18.19 5.34
C GLN A 59 36.47 16.66 5.15
N ALA A 60 37.56 15.99 4.77
CA ALA A 60 37.56 14.54 4.63
C ALA A 60 37.33 13.80 5.97
N ALA A 61 37.89 14.31 7.07
CA ALA A 61 37.70 13.74 8.40
C ALA A 61 36.27 13.95 8.96
N ALA A 62 35.63 15.08 8.64
CA ALA A 62 34.25 15.35 9.04
C ALA A 62 33.22 14.45 8.31
N ILE A 63 33.49 14.10 7.05
CA ILE A 63 32.66 13.16 6.28
C ILE A 63 32.83 11.72 6.79
N ALA A 64 34.02 11.38 7.32
CA ALA A 64 34.26 10.04 7.86
C ALA A 64 33.61 9.83 9.24
N SER A 65 33.44 10.88 10.05
CA SER A 65 32.92 10.77 11.42
C SER A 65 31.39 10.67 11.52
N SER A 66 30.64 11.03 10.47
CA SER A 66 29.20 10.77 10.38
C SER A 66 28.84 9.31 10.08
N SER A 67 29.81 8.46 9.73
CA SER A 67 29.60 7.06 9.33
C SER A 67 29.70 6.01 10.47
N ILE A 68 29.89 6.43 11.72
CA ILE A 68 29.94 5.53 12.89
C ILE A 68 28.72 5.73 13.79
N GLN A 69 27.57 5.99 13.20
CA GLN A 69 26.33 5.69 13.90
C GLN A 69 26.01 4.22 13.62
N GLY A 70 25.79 3.45 14.68
CA GLY A 70 25.34 2.06 14.54
C GLY A 70 24.13 1.99 13.61
N ILE A 71 24.03 0.87 12.89
CA ILE A 71 22.86 0.55 12.06
C ILE A 71 21.67 0.38 13.00
N ASP A 72 20.52 0.94 12.62
CA ASP A 72 19.28 0.77 13.38
C ASP A 72 18.94 -0.74 13.54
N PRO A 73 18.53 -1.21 14.72
CA PRO A 73 18.25 -2.62 14.96
C PRO A 73 17.18 -3.20 14.03
N ASP A 74 16.15 -2.42 13.66
CA ASP A 74 15.06 -2.91 12.81
C ASP A 74 15.54 -3.06 11.35
N VAL A 75 16.43 -2.17 10.90
CA VAL A 75 17.10 -2.27 9.59
C VAL A 75 18.08 -3.44 9.56
N GLN A 76 18.77 -3.69 10.68
CA GLN A 76 19.66 -4.84 10.83
C GLN A 76 18.89 -6.16 10.80
N GLU A 77 17.74 -6.25 11.48
CA GLU A 77 16.87 -7.43 11.44
C GLU A 77 16.38 -7.74 10.01
N LEU A 78 15.93 -6.70 9.28
CA LEU A 78 15.56 -6.84 7.88
C LEU A 78 16.75 -7.35 7.04
N ALA A 79 17.96 -6.83 7.28
CA ALA A 79 19.15 -7.24 6.57
C ALA A 79 19.55 -8.69 6.83
N ASP A 80 19.48 -9.12 8.09
CA ASP A 80 19.81 -10.48 8.49
C ASP A 80 18.77 -11.48 7.93
N HIS A 81 17.47 -11.11 7.96
CA HIS A 81 16.39 -11.95 7.45
C HIS A 81 16.51 -12.22 5.94
N PHE A 82 16.86 -11.20 5.15
CA PHE A 82 16.97 -11.32 3.69
C PHE A 82 18.40 -11.57 3.17
N GLY A 83 19.39 -11.67 4.06
CA GLY A 83 20.79 -11.89 3.71
C GLY A 83 21.38 -10.74 2.89
N LEU A 84 21.12 -9.50 3.31
CA LEU A 84 21.59 -8.30 2.63
C LEU A 84 23.08 -8.05 2.90
N ASP A 85 23.79 -7.55 1.89
CA ASP A 85 25.19 -7.14 2.02
C ASP A 85 25.30 -5.88 2.89
N GLU A 86 26.34 -5.79 3.70
CA GLU A 86 26.57 -4.69 4.67
C GLU A 86 26.53 -3.32 3.97
N ARG A 87 27.02 -3.26 2.73
CA ARG A 87 26.98 -2.05 1.91
C ARG A 87 25.55 -1.58 1.62
N ILE A 88 24.64 -2.49 1.30
CA ILE A 88 23.23 -2.17 0.99
C ILE A 88 22.51 -1.80 2.29
N THR A 89 22.78 -2.52 3.38
CA THR A 89 22.21 -2.23 4.71
C THR A 89 22.56 -0.83 5.17
N LYS A 90 23.83 -0.41 5.05
CA LYS A 90 24.25 0.97 5.37
C LYS A 90 23.57 2.02 4.50
N GLN A 91 23.36 1.72 3.21
CA GLN A 91 22.63 2.62 2.33
C GLN A 91 21.17 2.76 2.75
N LEU A 92 20.50 1.66 3.07
CA LEU A 92 19.13 1.67 3.57
C LEU A 92 19.02 2.45 4.89
N ASP A 93 19.91 2.20 5.85
CA ASP A 93 19.94 2.89 7.15
C ASP A 93 20.06 4.42 7.00
N ASN A 94 20.94 4.87 6.10
CA ASN A 94 21.08 6.30 5.80
C ASN A 94 19.79 6.91 5.22
N GLU A 95 19.12 6.21 4.31
CA GLU A 95 17.84 6.69 3.76
C GLU A 95 16.72 6.68 4.80
N MET A 96 16.69 5.68 5.68
CA MET A 96 15.70 5.59 6.75
C MET A 96 15.90 6.71 7.78
N LYS A 97 17.13 7.08 8.10
CA LYS A 97 17.45 8.24 8.96
C LYS A 97 16.98 9.57 8.37
N ASN A 98 16.94 9.68 7.03
CA ASN A 98 16.39 10.86 6.36
C ASN A 98 14.85 10.91 6.40
N ARG A 99 14.18 9.78 6.64
CA ARG A 99 12.71 9.62 6.54
C ARG A 99 12.07 9.16 7.85
N GLN A 100 12.46 9.79 8.97
CA GLN A 100 12.00 9.40 10.31
C GLN A 100 10.47 9.40 10.47
N ASP A 101 9.76 10.30 9.77
CA ASP A 101 8.30 10.41 9.84
C ASP A 101 7.57 9.19 9.24
N THR A 102 8.18 8.52 8.25
CA THR A 102 7.59 7.37 7.55
C THR A 102 8.35 6.06 7.79
N PHE A 103 9.28 6.05 8.74
CA PHE A 103 10.20 4.95 9.00
C PHE A 103 9.49 3.59 9.13
N GLU A 104 8.56 3.45 10.08
CA GLU A 104 7.86 2.19 10.35
C GLU A 104 7.05 1.71 9.14
N GLY A 105 6.35 2.62 8.47
CA GLY A 105 5.52 2.30 7.30
C GLY A 105 6.33 1.96 6.04
N ASP A 106 7.51 2.57 5.87
CA ASP A 106 8.44 2.22 4.80
C ASP A 106 9.09 0.86 5.05
N LEU A 107 9.48 0.56 6.30
CA LEU A 107 10.12 -0.71 6.66
C LEU A 107 9.15 -1.90 6.52
N LEU A 108 7.91 -1.75 6.98
CA LEU A 108 6.85 -2.75 6.76
C LEU A 108 6.57 -2.97 5.28
N ALA A 109 6.52 -1.89 4.48
CA ALA A 109 6.34 -2.01 3.04
C ALA A 109 7.53 -2.73 2.36
N LEU A 110 8.76 -2.43 2.77
CA LEU A 110 9.94 -3.14 2.29
C LEU A 110 9.89 -4.62 2.65
N TRP A 111 9.47 -4.98 3.86
CA TRP A 111 9.31 -6.38 4.27
C TRP A 111 8.33 -7.14 3.36
N ASP A 112 7.12 -6.60 3.17
CA ASP A 112 6.09 -7.16 2.28
C ASP A 112 6.61 -7.33 0.84
N ILE A 113 7.34 -6.33 0.33
CA ILE A 113 7.88 -6.32 -1.04
C ILE A 113 8.99 -7.35 -1.21
N LEU A 114 9.91 -7.45 -0.23
CA LEU A 114 11.07 -8.34 -0.29
C LEU A 114 10.69 -9.81 -0.08
N GLU A 115 9.67 -10.09 0.74
CA GLU A 115 9.15 -11.45 0.96
C GLU A 115 8.72 -12.14 -0.35
N HIS A 116 8.17 -11.36 -1.29
CA HIS A 116 7.66 -11.87 -2.56
C HIS A 116 8.69 -11.74 -3.71
N ALA A 117 9.88 -11.20 -3.46
CA ALA A 117 10.86 -10.90 -4.49
C ALA A 117 11.68 -12.13 -4.88
N ARG A 118 11.93 -12.32 -6.19
CA ARG A 118 12.83 -13.37 -6.69
C ARG A 118 14.29 -13.14 -6.28
N SER A 119 14.70 -11.88 -6.11
CA SER A 119 16.04 -11.48 -5.67
C SER A 119 15.91 -10.26 -4.74
N PRO A 120 15.82 -10.48 -3.41
CA PRO A 120 15.62 -9.41 -2.44
C PRO A 120 16.72 -8.31 -2.48
N PRO A 121 18.04 -8.62 -2.50
CA PRO A 121 19.08 -7.59 -2.48
C PRO A 121 19.05 -6.66 -3.72
N GLY A 122 18.78 -7.24 -4.89
CA GLY A 122 18.67 -6.49 -6.14
C GLY A 122 17.45 -5.57 -6.17
N LEU A 123 16.30 -6.06 -5.70
CA LEU A 123 15.08 -5.26 -5.63
C LEU A 123 15.19 -4.13 -4.61
N LEU A 124 15.78 -4.41 -3.43
CA LEU A 124 16.01 -3.39 -2.41
C LEU A 124 16.86 -2.24 -2.94
N SER A 125 17.92 -2.53 -3.70
CA SER A 125 18.77 -1.50 -4.31
C SER A 125 17.98 -0.55 -5.23
N VAL A 126 16.93 -1.06 -5.90
CA VAL A 126 16.02 -0.22 -6.70
C VAL A 126 15.13 0.62 -5.78
N LYS A 127 14.61 0.04 -4.68
CA LYS A 127 13.79 0.77 -3.71
C LYS A 127 14.55 1.88 -2.98
N ILE A 128 15.81 1.65 -2.61
CA ILE A 128 16.67 2.70 -2.06
C ILE A 128 16.80 3.87 -3.06
N LYS A 129 16.97 3.60 -4.36
CA LYS A 129 17.01 4.66 -5.38
C LYS A 129 15.68 5.39 -5.53
N GLU A 130 14.56 4.68 -5.45
CA GLU A 130 13.24 5.31 -5.45
C GLU A 130 13.04 6.22 -4.23
N MET A 131 13.56 5.82 -3.05
CA MET A 131 13.54 6.61 -1.82
C MET A 131 14.39 7.87 -1.95
N GLN A 132 15.61 7.74 -2.49
CA GLN A 132 16.49 8.87 -2.81
C GLN A 132 15.86 9.86 -3.78
N ALA A 133 15.10 9.35 -4.76
CA ALA A 133 14.35 10.18 -5.70
C ALA A 133 13.05 10.78 -5.09
N GLY A 134 12.69 10.41 -3.86
CA GLY A 134 11.42 10.81 -3.23
C GLY A 134 10.17 10.22 -3.91
N THR A 135 10.36 9.17 -4.74
CA THR A 135 9.29 8.49 -5.48
C THR A 135 8.77 7.24 -4.78
N PHE A 136 9.52 6.73 -3.81
CA PHE A 136 9.08 5.60 -3.00
C PHE A 136 7.90 6.03 -2.13
N VAL A 137 6.77 5.37 -2.35
CA VAL A 137 5.61 5.47 -1.46
C VAL A 137 5.65 4.23 -0.59
N GLY A 138 5.86 4.40 0.71
CA GLY A 138 5.73 3.33 1.70
C GLY A 138 4.32 2.77 1.76
N GLN A 139 3.98 2.07 2.83
CA GLN A 139 2.62 1.53 2.96
C GLN A 139 1.62 2.69 2.93
N PRO A 140 0.75 2.78 1.90
CA PRO A 140 -0.14 3.92 1.74
C PRO A 140 -1.05 3.98 2.96
N THR A 141 -1.08 5.13 3.62
CA THR A 141 -1.97 5.35 4.76
C THR A 141 -3.41 5.20 4.28
N ILE A 142 -4.11 4.22 4.83
CA ILE A 142 -5.50 3.96 4.43
C ILE A 142 -6.37 5.05 5.06
N ASP A 143 -6.82 5.97 4.22
CA ASP A 143 -7.70 7.06 4.59
C ASP A 143 -9.04 6.57 5.17
N LYS A 144 -9.70 7.43 5.96
CA LYS A 144 -10.98 7.11 6.62
C LYS A 144 -12.05 6.70 5.59
N ASP A 145 -12.17 7.45 4.49
CA ASP A 145 -13.13 7.16 3.42
C ASP A 145 -12.88 5.79 2.77
N ILE A 146 -11.61 5.40 2.63
CA ILE A 146 -11.23 4.11 2.05
C ILE A 146 -11.53 2.96 3.02
N LYS A 147 -11.35 3.18 4.33
CA LYS A 147 -11.80 2.22 5.36
C LYS A 147 -13.32 2.07 5.36
N GLU A 148 -14.06 3.15 5.13
CA GLU A 148 -15.52 3.09 4.97
C GLU A 148 -15.91 2.27 3.74
N PHE A 149 -15.24 2.45 2.60
CA PHE A 149 -15.44 1.61 1.42
C PHE A 149 -15.18 0.13 1.70
N GLN A 150 -14.06 -0.18 2.37
CA GLN A 150 -13.72 -1.53 2.75
C GLN A 150 -14.82 -2.16 3.62
N LYS A 151 -15.33 -1.44 4.62
CA LYS A 151 -16.37 -1.93 5.52
C LYS A 151 -17.75 -2.05 4.85
N MET A 152 -18.17 -1.05 4.08
CA MET A 152 -19.51 -0.99 3.47
C MET A 152 -19.66 -2.01 2.35
N TYR A 153 -18.67 -2.09 1.46
CA TYR A 153 -18.74 -2.93 0.26
C TYR A 153 -17.98 -4.25 0.41
N LYS A 154 -17.31 -4.47 1.56
CA LYS A 154 -16.46 -5.64 1.79
C LYS A 154 -15.39 -5.78 0.72
N LEU A 155 -14.65 -4.68 0.49
CA LEU A 155 -13.53 -4.71 -0.45
C LEU A 155 -12.41 -5.59 0.11
N ASP A 156 -11.76 -6.31 -0.80
CA ASP A 156 -10.57 -7.09 -0.45
C ASP A 156 -9.40 -6.15 -0.11
N ASP A 157 -8.48 -6.61 0.75
CA ASP A 157 -7.35 -5.78 1.21
C ASP A 157 -6.48 -5.31 0.05
N GLN A 158 -6.28 -6.16 -0.97
CA GLN A 158 -5.53 -5.79 -2.16
C GLN A 158 -6.20 -4.67 -2.97
N ALA A 159 -7.52 -4.71 -3.13
CA ALA A 159 -8.25 -3.65 -3.82
C ALA A 159 -8.20 -2.34 -3.03
N THR A 160 -8.29 -2.43 -1.70
CA THR A 160 -8.23 -1.30 -0.78
C THR A 160 -6.86 -0.62 -0.81
N ARG A 161 -5.77 -1.39 -0.72
CA ARG A 161 -4.39 -0.87 -0.81
C ARG A 161 -4.15 -0.16 -2.15
N LYS A 162 -4.46 -0.82 -3.27
CA LYS A 162 -4.27 -0.24 -4.61
C LYS A 162 -5.14 0.99 -4.86
N LEU A 163 -6.33 1.04 -4.28
CA LEU A 163 -7.19 2.22 -4.34
C LEU A 163 -6.57 3.40 -3.59
N ALA A 164 -6.04 3.16 -2.38
CA ALA A 164 -5.36 4.18 -1.59
C ALA A 164 -4.15 4.77 -2.34
N GLU A 165 -3.32 3.93 -2.96
CA GLU A 165 -2.19 4.39 -3.79
C GLU A 165 -2.64 5.35 -4.91
N VAL A 166 -3.68 4.95 -5.65
CA VAL A 166 -4.13 5.69 -6.84
C VAL A 166 -4.78 7.01 -6.45
N LEU A 167 -5.58 7.03 -5.37
CA LEU A 167 -6.20 8.27 -4.87
C LEU A 167 -5.17 9.21 -4.23
N HIS A 168 -4.11 8.69 -3.61
CA HIS A 168 -3.03 9.53 -3.09
C HIS A 168 -2.32 10.33 -4.19
N ASN A 169 -2.18 9.73 -5.37
CA ASN A 169 -1.57 10.39 -6.54
C ASN A 169 -2.49 11.44 -7.20
N ARG A 170 -3.81 11.40 -6.98
CA ARG A 170 -4.81 12.27 -7.62
C ARG A 170 -5.47 13.24 -6.63
N LYS A 171 -4.67 14.06 -5.95
CA LYS A 171 -5.16 14.97 -4.89
C LYS A 171 -6.23 15.95 -5.38
N GLU A 172 -6.17 16.40 -6.63
CA GLU A 172 -7.09 17.41 -7.20
C GLU A 172 -8.50 16.87 -7.49
N THR A 173 -8.62 15.66 -8.04
CA THR A 173 -9.89 15.03 -8.44
C THR A 173 -10.40 14.00 -7.43
N ARG A 174 -9.70 13.87 -6.30
CA ARG A 174 -9.94 12.87 -5.27
C ARG A 174 -11.39 12.80 -4.81
N GLU A 175 -12.00 13.94 -4.48
CA GLU A 175 -13.37 13.98 -3.94
C GLU A 175 -14.40 13.49 -4.97
N GLN A 176 -14.23 13.89 -6.23
CA GLN A 176 -15.09 13.47 -7.34
C GLN A 176 -14.93 11.98 -7.63
N ASP A 177 -13.69 11.49 -7.62
CA ASP A 177 -13.38 10.08 -7.84
C ASP A 177 -13.99 9.20 -6.73
N ILE A 178 -13.93 9.65 -5.46
CA ILE A 178 -14.56 8.98 -4.32
C ILE A 178 -16.09 8.90 -4.50
N GLU A 179 -16.75 10.01 -4.86
CA GLU A 179 -18.20 10.02 -5.04
C GLU A 179 -18.63 9.11 -6.20
N LEU A 180 -17.94 9.19 -7.35
CA LEU A 180 -18.23 8.34 -8.50
C LEU A 180 -18.01 6.86 -8.16
N MET A 181 -16.94 6.53 -7.43
CA MET A 181 -16.70 5.18 -6.97
C MET A 181 -17.82 4.67 -6.07
N HIS A 182 -18.32 5.47 -5.13
CA HIS A 182 -19.47 5.09 -4.31
C HIS A 182 -20.67 4.68 -5.17
N ARG A 183 -21.02 5.50 -6.17
CA ARG A 183 -22.12 5.21 -7.11
C ARG A 183 -21.89 3.92 -7.90
N HIS A 184 -20.67 3.62 -8.34
CA HIS A 184 -20.35 2.38 -9.06
C HIS A 184 -20.39 1.14 -8.17
N LEU A 185 -19.97 1.26 -6.91
CA LEU A 185 -19.93 0.13 -5.97
C LEU A 185 -21.32 -0.20 -5.43
N GLU A 186 -22.21 0.78 -5.33
CA GLU A 186 -23.62 0.59 -4.95
C GLU A 186 -24.40 -0.31 -5.90
N THR A 187 -24.13 -0.21 -7.21
CA THR A 187 -24.85 -0.96 -8.25
C THR A 187 -24.21 -2.31 -8.58
N SER A 188 -22.94 -2.51 -8.19
CA SER A 188 -22.18 -3.73 -8.47
C SER A 188 -22.42 -4.83 -7.42
N ASN A 189 -22.45 -6.08 -7.88
CA ASN A 189 -22.45 -7.27 -7.00
C ASN A 189 -21.03 -7.79 -6.69
N LYS A 190 -20.01 -7.24 -7.36
CA LYS A 190 -18.59 -7.59 -7.19
C LYS A 190 -17.76 -6.30 -7.06
N PRO A 191 -17.81 -5.63 -5.90
CA PRO A 191 -17.21 -4.31 -5.74
C PRO A 191 -15.69 -4.35 -5.91
N SER A 192 -14.97 -5.33 -5.34
CA SER A 192 -13.50 -5.44 -5.51
C SER A 192 -13.07 -5.53 -6.98
N ALA A 193 -13.72 -6.38 -7.78
CA ALA A 193 -13.41 -6.51 -9.21
C ALA A 193 -13.73 -5.21 -9.97
N ARG A 194 -14.81 -4.53 -9.61
CA ARG A 194 -15.19 -3.25 -10.21
C ARG A 194 -14.16 -2.16 -9.90
N VAL A 195 -13.68 -2.07 -8.66
CA VAL A 195 -12.57 -1.17 -8.28
C VAL A 195 -11.37 -1.45 -9.18
N MET A 196 -10.92 -2.71 -9.27
CA MET A 196 -9.74 -3.09 -10.07
C MET A 196 -9.84 -2.68 -11.54
N MET A 197 -11.02 -2.81 -12.17
CA MET A 197 -11.23 -2.33 -13.54
C MET A 197 -11.12 -0.80 -13.68
N MET A 198 -11.56 -0.05 -12.65
CA MET A 198 -11.54 1.41 -12.65
C MET A 198 -10.14 1.97 -12.30
N LEU A 199 -9.33 1.25 -11.53
CA LEU A 199 -7.96 1.67 -11.19
C LEU A 199 -7.10 1.92 -12.43
N GLY A 200 -7.29 1.16 -13.51
CA GLY A 200 -6.58 1.39 -14.78
C GLY A 200 -6.86 2.79 -15.35
N LYS A 201 -8.13 3.20 -15.34
CA LYS A 201 -8.55 4.53 -15.81
C LYS A 201 -8.05 5.63 -14.88
N LEU A 202 -8.17 5.43 -13.57
CA LEU A 202 -7.67 6.40 -12.60
C LEU A 202 -6.16 6.62 -12.74
N ARG A 203 -5.38 5.55 -12.92
CA ARG A 203 -3.92 5.64 -13.16
C ARG A 203 -3.58 6.38 -14.46
N SER A 204 -4.40 6.24 -15.51
CA SER A 204 -4.21 6.97 -16.77
C SER A 204 -4.58 8.46 -16.70
N GLY A 205 -5.17 8.92 -15.60
CA GLY A 205 -5.65 10.29 -15.47
C GLY A 205 -7.02 10.53 -16.12
N GLU A 206 -7.61 9.54 -16.79
CA GLU A 206 -8.95 9.66 -17.37
C GLU A 206 -10.02 9.82 -16.28
N PRO A 207 -11.10 10.59 -16.54
CA PRO A 207 -12.24 10.66 -15.65
C PRO A 207 -12.98 9.31 -15.62
N LEU A 208 -13.54 8.96 -14.46
CA LEU A 208 -14.33 7.74 -14.34
C LEU A 208 -15.58 7.79 -15.22
N PRO A 209 -15.97 6.66 -15.86
CA PRO A 209 -17.20 6.61 -16.65
C PRO A 209 -18.43 6.82 -15.74
N GLU A 210 -19.55 7.23 -16.32
CA GLU A 210 -20.81 7.32 -15.56
C GLU A 210 -21.26 5.95 -15.02
N PRO A 211 -21.87 5.90 -13.83
CA PRO A 211 -22.36 4.67 -13.22
C PRO A 211 -23.46 4.01 -14.07
N ASP A 212 -23.41 2.68 -14.15
CA ASP A 212 -24.48 1.93 -14.81
C ASP A 212 -25.78 2.10 -14.02
N LYS A 213 -26.88 2.41 -14.71
CA LYS A 213 -28.20 2.64 -14.12
C LYS A 213 -28.86 1.32 -13.71
N ARG A 214 -28.37 0.18 -14.21
CA ARG A 214 -28.95 -1.13 -13.91
C ARG A 214 -28.43 -1.65 -12.58
N ILE A 215 -29.34 -1.78 -11.61
CA ILE A 215 -29.04 -2.38 -10.31
C ILE A 215 -28.81 -3.88 -10.53
N ALA A 216 -27.61 -4.36 -10.24
CA ALA A 216 -27.32 -5.78 -10.34
C ALA A 216 -28.01 -6.55 -9.18
N PRO A 217 -28.61 -7.73 -9.43
CA PRO A 217 -29.12 -8.57 -8.35
C PRO A 217 -28.01 -8.91 -7.34
N GLY A 218 -28.28 -8.76 -6.06
CA GLY A 218 -27.33 -8.95 -4.96
C GLY A 218 -26.40 -7.77 -4.66
N SER A 219 -26.51 -6.67 -5.42
CA SER A 219 -25.80 -5.41 -5.13
C SER A 219 -26.25 -4.80 -3.80
N TYR A 220 -25.51 -3.78 -3.33
CA TYR A 220 -25.86 -3.09 -2.09
C TYR A 220 -27.25 -2.43 -2.16
N LEU A 221 -27.57 -1.79 -3.29
CA LEU A 221 -28.90 -1.20 -3.50
C LEU A 221 -30.00 -2.25 -3.58
N ASP A 222 -29.78 -3.36 -4.28
CA ASP A 222 -30.74 -4.48 -4.35
C ASP A 222 -31.02 -5.05 -2.95
N ARG A 223 -29.97 -5.25 -2.13
CA ARG A 223 -30.12 -5.73 -0.75
C ARG A 223 -30.90 -4.74 0.11
N LYS A 224 -30.57 -3.45 0.01
CA LYS A 224 -31.23 -2.38 0.77
C LYS A 224 -32.70 -2.21 0.36
N GLU A 225 -33.02 -2.35 -0.92
CA GLU A 225 -34.39 -2.31 -1.42
C GLU A 225 -35.19 -3.52 -0.95
N ARG A 226 -34.62 -4.73 -1.03
CA ARG A 226 -35.24 -5.96 -0.56
C ARG A 226 -35.46 -5.98 0.96
N GLU A 227 -34.53 -5.44 1.73
CA GLU A 227 -34.69 -5.28 3.19
C GLU A 227 -35.82 -4.30 3.50
N LYS A 228 -35.85 -3.15 2.81
CA LYS A 228 -36.94 -2.17 2.93
C LYS A 228 -38.31 -2.74 2.53
N GLU A 229 -38.37 -3.61 1.53
CA GLU A 229 -39.60 -4.30 1.14
C GLU A 229 -40.04 -5.28 2.22
N ARG A 230 -39.11 -6.08 2.76
CA ARG A 230 -39.38 -7.01 3.87
C ARG A 230 -39.91 -6.29 5.11
N ASP A 231 -39.31 -5.16 5.49
CA ASP A 231 -39.74 -4.36 6.63
C ASP A 231 -41.16 -3.79 6.42
N LYS A 232 -41.47 -3.37 5.19
CA LYS A 232 -42.83 -2.92 4.81
C LYS A 232 -43.84 -4.06 4.89
N GLU A 233 -43.48 -5.26 4.46
CA GLU A 233 -44.34 -6.44 4.57
C GLU A 233 -44.59 -6.83 6.04
N GLU A 234 -43.55 -6.81 6.87
CA GLU A 234 -43.66 -7.07 8.30
C GLU A 234 -44.56 -6.05 8.99
N ALA A 235 -44.39 -4.75 8.67
CA ALA A 235 -45.23 -3.68 9.19
C ALA A 235 -46.72 -3.82 8.76
N ARG A 236 -46.98 -4.27 7.53
CA ARG A 236 -48.34 -4.56 7.04
C ARG A 236 -48.95 -5.78 7.74
N GLY A 237 -48.17 -6.84 7.92
CA GLY A 237 -48.60 -8.06 8.62
C GLY A 237 -48.92 -7.82 10.10
N ALA A 238 -48.13 -6.98 10.79
CA ALA A 238 -48.36 -6.62 12.19
C ALA A 238 -49.71 -5.91 12.41
N ARG A 239 -50.10 -5.02 11.48
CA ARG A 239 -51.40 -4.32 11.54
C ARG A 239 -52.59 -5.25 11.32
N GLY A 240 -52.43 -6.27 10.47
CA GLY A 240 -53.48 -7.28 10.21
C GLY A 240 -53.78 -8.15 11.42
N ARG A 241 -52.75 -8.59 12.18
CA ARG A 241 -52.92 -9.49 13.33
C ARG A 241 -53.55 -8.86 14.57
N SER A 242 -53.49 -7.53 14.71
CA SER A 242 -54.03 -6.85 15.90
C SER A 242 -55.56 -6.72 15.86
N ARG A 243 -56.18 -6.78 14.66
CA ARG A 243 -57.63 -6.60 14.52
C ARG A 243 -58.44 -7.85 14.89
N ASP A 244 -57.85 -9.04 14.82
CA ASP A 244 -58.54 -10.29 15.17
C ASP A 244 -58.49 -10.66 16.66
N ARG A 245 -57.57 -10.06 17.45
CA ARG A 245 -57.48 -10.38 18.90
C ARG A 245 -58.60 -9.78 19.74
N ARG A 246 -59.38 -8.81 19.23
CA ARG A 246 -60.51 -8.24 19.97
C ARG A 246 -61.85 -8.97 19.76
N ARG A 247 -61.92 -9.98 18.88
CA ARG A 247 -63.14 -10.77 18.64
C ARG A 247 -63.08 -12.20 19.20
N SER A 248 -62.05 -12.54 19.98
CA SER A 248 -61.88 -13.86 20.61
C SER A 248 -62.04 -13.84 22.15
N GLY A 249 -62.70 -12.82 22.69
CA GLY A 249 -63.02 -12.71 24.12
C GLY A 249 -64.30 -13.43 24.55
N ARG A 250 -64.78 -14.42 23.79
CA ARG A 250 -65.98 -15.18 24.18
C ARG A 250 -65.84 -16.65 23.80
N SER A 251 -65.86 -17.49 24.83
CA SER A 251 -66.15 -18.93 24.82
C SER A 251 -65.09 -19.87 24.24
N ARG A 252 -64.32 -20.53 25.12
CA ARG A 252 -64.43 -21.98 25.36
C ARG A 252 -63.37 -22.47 26.35
N SER A 253 -63.75 -22.42 27.62
CA SER A 253 -63.53 -23.52 28.54
C SER A 253 -64.12 -24.81 27.93
N ARG A 254 -63.27 -25.69 27.42
CA ARG A 254 -63.55 -27.13 27.31
C ARG A 254 -62.26 -27.86 26.99
N GLU A 255 -61.70 -28.46 28.04
CA GLU A 255 -61.21 -29.84 28.04
C GLU A 255 -60.96 -30.44 26.65
N ASN A 256 -59.69 -30.54 26.25
CA ASN A 256 -59.33 -31.70 25.46
C ASN A 256 -57.91 -32.14 25.79
N ARG A 257 -57.85 -32.92 26.87
CA ARG A 257 -56.90 -34.01 27.04
C ARG A 257 -56.92 -34.87 25.76
N LYS A 258 -56.02 -34.64 24.82
CA LYS A 258 -55.73 -35.64 23.78
C LYS A 258 -54.28 -35.59 23.33
N SER A 259 -53.46 -36.16 24.20
CA SER A 259 -52.53 -37.22 23.83
C SER A 259 -52.66 -37.67 22.37
N ARG A 260 -51.73 -37.25 21.53
CA ARG A 260 -51.37 -37.98 20.31
C ARG A 260 -49.93 -37.67 19.94
N SER A 261 -49.05 -38.40 20.60
CA SER A 261 -47.94 -39.08 19.95
C SER A 261 -48.23 -39.31 18.46
N ARG A 262 -47.48 -38.62 17.62
CA ARG A 262 -47.33 -39.04 16.23
C ARG A 262 -45.95 -38.66 15.76
N ASP A 263 -45.05 -39.61 15.97
CA ASP A 263 -43.95 -39.93 15.09
C ASP A 263 -44.20 -39.41 13.67
N ARG A 264 -43.49 -38.35 13.31
CA ARG A 264 -43.17 -38.05 11.92
C ARG A 264 -41.67 -38.14 11.76
N ARG A 265 -41.20 -39.39 11.84
CA ARG A 265 -40.13 -39.91 10.98
C ARG A 265 -40.42 -39.42 9.55
N ARG A 266 -39.82 -38.32 9.14
CA ARG A 266 -39.78 -37.92 7.73
C ARG A 266 -38.35 -38.06 7.24
N SER A 267 -37.94 -39.32 7.16
CA SER A 267 -36.93 -39.82 6.24
C SER A 267 -37.24 -39.23 4.86
N ARG A 268 -36.40 -38.31 4.40
CA ARG A 268 -36.38 -37.93 2.98
C ARG A 268 -34.93 -37.95 2.49
N SER A 269 -34.48 -39.18 2.31
CA SER A 269 -33.44 -39.56 1.36
C SER A 269 -33.82 -39.04 -0.03
N ARG A 270 -33.02 -38.13 -0.55
CA ARG A 270 -32.78 -37.82 -1.97
C ARG A 270 -31.42 -37.14 -1.95
N ASP A 271 -30.29 -37.80 -2.15
CA ASP A 271 -29.95 -38.72 -3.23
C ASP A 271 -30.51 -38.25 -4.59
N ARG A 272 -29.72 -37.41 -5.27
CA ARG A 272 -29.41 -37.54 -6.70
C ARG A 272 -28.57 -36.37 -7.22
N ARG A 273 -27.51 -36.78 -7.93
CA ARG A 273 -26.77 -36.08 -9.01
C ARG A 273 -25.69 -35.13 -8.52
N ASP A 274 -24.40 -35.47 -8.61
CA ASP A 274 -23.71 -36.17 -9.70
C ASP A 274 -23.98 -35.49 -11.05
N ARG A 275 -23.19 -34.46 -11.33
CA ARG A 275 -22.90 -33.94 -12.67
C ARG A 275 -21.50 -33.33 -12.66
N LYS A 276 -20.58 -34.12 -13.22
CA LYS A 276 -19.36 -33.79 -13.96
C LYS A 276 -18.98 -32.32 -14.03
#